data_AF-A0A973EM60-F1
#
_entry.id   AF-A0A973EM60-F1
#
_cell.length_a   1.000
_cell.length_b   1.000
_cell.length_c   1.000
_cell.angle_alpha   90.00
_cell.angle_beta   90.00
_cell.angle_gamma   90.00
#
_symmetry.space_group_name_H-M   'P 1'
#
loop_
_entity.id
_entity.type
_entity.pdbx_description
1 polymer ?
#
loop_
_entity_poly.entity_id
_entity_poly.type
_entity_poly.pdbx_seq_one_letter_code
_entity_poly.pdbx_strand_id
1 'polypeptide(L)'
;MSRKPEIGELAEIDWKGIKWKAAHGDLSVPELLTILKGFGPMEVLRFEKPGCYHGELSLCITEEGNKEITLYYLEVTGRKRAGEGKAALRFLRKIFNGELFVEDPGTIRVENATEESLLFWLKMFREGLVDALECEHCVLHSGLSESDLDMIEVELRRLTGREKEPGGQ
;
A
#
# COMPACT_ATOMS: atom_id res chain seq x y z
N MET A 1 -0.98 12.58 -40.60
CA MET A 1 0.35 12.98 -40.07
C MET A 1 0.50 12.33 -38.71
N SER A 2 1.26 11.25 -38.64
CA SER A 2 1.51 10.50 -37.41
C SER A 2 2.60 11.23 -36.61
N ARG A 3 2.28 11.66 -35.39
CA ARG A 3 3.31 12.14 -34.46
C ARG A 3 4.20 10.95 -34.10
N LYS A 4 5.51 11.10 -34.31
CA LYS A 4 6.51 10.25 -33.67
C LYS A 4 6.44 10.53 -32.16
N PRO A 5 6.43 9.52 -31.28
CA PRO A 5 6.54 9.78 -29.84
C PRO A 5 7.92 10.40 -29.59
N GLU A 6 7.90 11.59 -28.96
CA GLU A 6 9.08 12.30 -28.51
C GLU A 6 9.68 11.55 -27.30
N ILE A 7 11.00 11.65 -27.14
CA ILE A 7 11.75 11.06 -26.03
C ILE A 7 11.18 11.64 -24.72
N GLY A 8 10.57 10.80 -23.88
CA GLY A 8 10.06 11.17 -22.55
C GLY A 8 8.57 10.89 -22.25
N GLU A 9 7.87 10.02 -23.00
CA GLU A 9 6.58 9.50 -22.53
C GLU A 9 6.81 8.42 -21.46
N LEU A 10 6.74 8.83 -20.18
CA LEU A 10 6.57 7.94 -19.02
C LEU A 10 5.50 6.90 -19.35
N ALA A 11 5.87 5.63 -19.46
CA ALA A 11 4.87 4.61 -19.81
C ALA A 11 3.83 4.52 -18.70
N GLU A 12 2.56 4.63 -19.08
CA GLU A 12 1.40 4.39 -18.24
C GLU A 12 0.56 3.29 -18.90
N ILE A 13 0.12 2.31 -18.12
CA ILE A 13 -0.74 1.23 -18.61
C ILE A 13 -1.96 1.05 -17.72
N ASP A 14 -3.10 0.76 -18.35
CA ASP A 14 -4.29 0.26 -17.67
C ASP A 14 -4.23 -1.26 -17.58
N TRP A 15 -4.05 -1.79 -16.37
CA TRP A 15 -4.03 -3.23 -16.11
C TRP A 15 -4.93 -3.57 -14.93
N LYS A 16 -5.88 -4.47 -15.17
CA LYS A 16 -6.94 -4.87 -14.21
C LYS A 16 -7.77 -3.68 -13.69
N GLY A 17 -7.93 -2.61 -14.50
CA GLY A 17 -8.69 -1.42 -14.12
C GLY A 17 -7.98 -0.55 -13.07
N ILE A 18 -6.65 -0.65 -13.02
CA ILE A 18 -5.74 0.23 -12.29
C ILE A 18 -4.75 0.78 -13.32
N LYS A 19 -4.45 2.08 -13.21
CA LYS A 19 -3.38 2.74 -13.93
C LYS A 19 -2.06 2.48 -13.22
N TRP A 20 -1.06 2.04 -13.95
CA TRP A 20 0.26 1.72 -13.43
C TRP A 20 1.33 2.50 -14.18
N LYS A 21 2.34 2.95 -13.43
CA LYS A 21 3.56 3.57 -13.95
C LYS A 21 4.71 3.39 -12.96
N ALA A 22 5.93 3.66 -13.41
CA ALA A 22 7.07 3.74 -12.51
C ALA A 22 6.85 4.84 -11.46
N ALA A 23 7.18 4.57 -10.19
CA ALA A 23 7.21 5.63 -9.17
C ALA A 23 8.44 6.53 -9.35
N HIS A 24 9.55 5.96 -9.84
CA HIS A 24 10.81 6.64 -10.13
C HIS A 24 11.37 6.19 -11.49
N GLY A 25 11.99 7.13 -12.22
CA GLY A 25 12.59 6.85 -13.52
C GLY A 25 11.58 6.55 -14.63
N ASP A 26 12.07 5.97 -15.72
CA ASP A 26 11.28 5.61 -16.89
C ASP A 26 11.32 4.09 -17.08
N LEU A 27 10.14 3.47 -17.10
CA LEU A 27 9.95 2.09 -17.53
C LEU A 27 9.21 2.10 -18.86
N SER A 28 9.56 1.18 -19.76
CA SER A 28 8.77 0.91 -20.96
C SER A 28 7.52 0.08 -20.64
N VAL A 29 6.54 0.09 -21.55
CA VAL A 29 5.32 -0.73 -21.41
C VAL A 29 5.63 -2.23 -21.21
N PRO A 30 6.56 -2.86 -21.96
CA PRO A 30 6.94 -4.25 -21.71
C PRO A 30 7.55 -4.49 -20.32
N GLU A 31 8.36 -3.57 -19.82
CA GLU A 31 8.97 -3.68 -18.49
C GLU A 31 7.90 -3.60 -17.39
N LEU A 32 6.99 -2.62 -17.47
CA LEU A 32 5.85 -2.51 -16.54
C LEU A 32 5.01 -3.80 -16.51
N LEU A 33 4.65 -4.34 -17.68
CA LEU A 33 3.88 -5.59 -17.76
C LEU A 33 4.66 -6.80 -17.21
N THR A 34 5.98 -6.80 -17.31
CA THR A 34 6.84 -7.87 -16.80
C THR A 34 6.91 -7.82 -15.28
N ILE A 35 7.09 -6.62 -14.70
CA ILE A 35 7.08 -6.38 -13.25
C ILE A 35 5.71 -6.74 -12.67
N LEU A 36 4.59 -6.30 -13.27
CA LEU A 36 3.24 -6.63 -12.80
C LEU A 36 2.91 -8.13 -12.83
N LYS A 37 3.60 -8.89 -13.68
CA LYS A 37 3.50 -10.36 -13.70
C LYS A 37 4.39 -11.03 -12.65
N GLY A 38 5.35 -10.30 -12.08
CA GLY A 38 6.33 -10.74 -11.08
C GLY A 38 7.69 -11.16 -11.66
N PHE A 39 7.91 -11.06 -12.97
CA PHE A 39 9.13 -11.57 -13.62
C PHE A 39 10.21 -10.50 -13.85
N GLY A 40 10.02 -9.30 -13.31
CA GLY A 40 10.89 -8.15 -13.52
C GLY A 40 11.82 -7.88 -12.33
N PRO A 41 12.71 -6.87 -12.46
CA PRO A 41 13.42 -6.34 -11.30
C PRO A 41 12.44 -5.81 -10.25
N MET A 42 12.87 -5.80 -8.98
CA MET A 42 12.11 -5.18 -7.92
C MET A 42 12.10 -3.67 -8.13
N GLU A 43 10.97 -3.14 -8.57
CA GLU A 43 10.76 -1.72 -8.86
C GLU A 43 9.53 -1.20 -8.13
N VAL A 44 9.61 0.05 -7.67
CA VAL A 44 8.45 0.71 -7.05
C VAL A 44 7.55 1.25 -8.16
N LEU A 45 6.30 0.79 -8.15
CA LEU A 45 5.25 1.20 -9.07
C LEU A 45 4.25 2.09 -8.36
N ARG A 46 3.85 3.18 -9.03
CA ARG A 46 2.68 3.96 -8.63
C ARG A 46 1.45 3.37 -9.28
N PHE A 47 0.38 3.25 -8.50
CA PHE A 47 -0.89 2.74 -8.95
C PHE A 47 -2.04 3.69 -8.63
N GLU A 48 -3.03 3.75 -9.51
CA GLU A 48 -4.24 4.54 -9.30
C GLU A 48 -5.47 3.79 -9.81
N LYS A 49 -6.48 3.65 -8.96
CA LYS A 49 -7.84 3.30 -9.37
C LYS A 49 -8.65 4.60 -9.42
N PRO A 50 -9.01 5.11 -10.62
CA PRO A 50 -9.62 6.43 -10.77
C PRO A 50 -10.83 6.64 -9.85
N GLY A 51 -10.77 7.68 -9.03
CA GLY A 51 -11.83 8.07 -8.10
C GLY A 51 -12.03 7.16 -6.88
N CYS A 52 -11.13 6.20 -6.64
CA CYS A 52 -11.21 5.27 -5.50
C CYS A 52 -9.97 5.35 -4.60
N TYR A 53 -8.78 5.10 -5.14
CA TYR A 53 -7.55 5.07 -4.36
C TYR A 53 -6.31 5.15 -5.25
N HIS A 54 -5.18 5.54 -4.69
CA HIS A 54 -3.87 5.43 -5.32
C HIS A 54 -2.81 5.09 -4.29
N GLY A 55 -1.63 4.70 -4.74
CA GLY A 55 -0.58 4.25 -3.85
C GLY A 55 0.72 3.93 -4.57
N GLU A 56 1.68 3.43 -3.80
CA GLU A 56 2.97 2.95 -4.29
C GLU A 56 3.27 1.58 -3.67
N LEU A 57 3.73 0.65 -4.50
CA LEU A 57 4.12 -0.69 -4.06
C LEU A 57 5.27 -1.23 -4.91
N SER A 58 6.01 -2.19 -4.38
CA SER A 58 6.90 -3.05 -5.15
C SER A 58 6.37 -4.48 -5.21
N LEU A 59 6.86 -5.23 -6.18
CA LEU A 59 6.53 -6.63 -6.38
C LEU A 59 7.82 -7.42 -6.54
N CYS A 60 7.91 -8.56 -5.88
CA CYS A 60 8.94 -9.55 -6.13
C CYS A 60 8.34 -10.96 -6.13
N ILE A 61 9.13 -11.91 -6.64
CA ILE A 61 8.84 -13.34 -6.53
C ILE A 61 9.86 -13.93 -5.56
N THR A 62 9.39 -14.67 -4.55
CA THR A 62 10.24 -15.38 -3.59
C THR A 62 10.98 -16.55 -4.25
N GLU A 63 11.96 -17.12 -3.55
CA GLU A 63 12.65 -18.32 -4.01
C GLU A 63 11.70 -19.51 -4.23
N GLU A 64 10.59 -19.57 -3.47
CA GLU A 64 9.53 -20.58 -3.59
C GLU A 64 8.53 -20.30 -4.72
N GLY A 65 8.67 -19.17 -5.43
CA GLY A 65 7.79 -18.78 -6.53
C GLY A 65 6.51 -18.06 -6.09
N ASN A 66 6.40 -17.66 -4.83
CA ASN A 66 5.29 -16.87 -4.33
C ASN A 66 5.48 -15.40 -4.69
N LYS A 67 4.38 -14.65 -4.85
CA LYS A 67 4.46 -13.20 -5.04
C LYS A 67 4.40 -12.50 -3.70
N GLU A 68 5.29 -11.55 -3.50
CA GLU A 68 5.23 -10.61 -2.38
C GLU A 68 4.93 -9.22 -2.91
N ILE A 69 4.10 -8.51 -2.16
CA ILE A 69 3.67 -7.15 -2.43
C ILE A 69 4.11 -6.32 -1.24
N THR A 70 5.04 -5.40 -1.43
CA THR A 70 5.37 -4.43 -0.38
C THR A 70 4.67 -3.13 -0.68
N LEU A 71 3.71 -2.75 0.17
CA LEU A 71 2.92 -1.54 0.04
C LEU A 71 3.54 -0.42 0.87
N TYR A 72 4.03 0.62 0.21
CA TYR A 72 4.66 1.79 0.85
C TYR A 72 3.65 2.90 1.15
N TYR A 73 2.65 3.04 0.28
CA TYR A 73 1.69 4.12 0.39
C TYR A 73 0.33 3.70 -0.19
N LEU A 74 -0.74 4.09 0.50
CA LEU A 74 -2.12 3.90 0.06
C LEU A 74 -2.98 5.06 0.53
N GLU A 75 -3.56 5.78 -0.41
CA GLU A 75 -4.51 6.85 -0.16
C GLU A 75 -5.85 6.52 -0.80
N VAL A 76 -6.92 6.60 -0.01
CA VAL A 76 -8.30 6.45 -0.48
C VAL A 76 -8.83 7.82 -0.88
N THR A 77 -9.23 7.94 -2.14
CA THR A 77 -9.77 9.16 -2.73
C THR A 77 -11.28 9.07 -2.93
N GLY A 78 -11.95 10.21 -3.02
CA GLY A 78 -13.39 10.28 -3.32
C GLY A 78 -14.30 10.46 -2.09
N ARG A 79 -15.62 10.51 -2.37
CA ARG A 79 -16.67 10.91 -1.40
C ARG A 79 -17.10 9.80 -0.43
N LYS A 80 -16.90 8.52 -0.80
CA LYS A 80 -17.19 7.36 0.06
C LYS A 80 -15.86 6.72 0.43
N ARG A 81 -15.43 6.91 1.68
CA ARG A 81 -14.12 6.45 2.16
C ARG A 81 -14.18 5.23 3.06
N ALA A 82 -15.31 5.04 3.75
CA ALA A 82 -15.51 3.92 4.66
C ALA A 82 -15.47 2.59 3.90
N GLY A 83 -14.49 1.73 4.24
CA GLY A 83 -14.35 0.39 3.67
C GLY A 83 -13.55 0.31 2.36
N GLU A 84 -13.23 1.44 1.71
CA GLU A 84 -12.48 1.45 0.44
C GLU A 84 -11.02 1.02 0.63
N GLY A 85 -10.36 1.40 1.73
CA GLY A 85 -9.00 0.92 2.02
C GLY A 85 -8.94 -0.61 2.13
N LYS A 86 -9.92 -1.20 2.83
CA LYS A 86 -10.10 -2.66 2.92
C LYS A 86 -10.41 -3.29 1.56
N ALA A 87 -11.23 -2.64 0.74
CA ALA A 87 -11.52 -3.10 -0.61
C ALA A 87 -10.28 -3.05 -1.52
N ALA A 88 -9.44 -2.02 -1.39
CA ALA A 88 -8.19 -1.88 -2.11
C ALA A 88 -7.22 -3.02 -1.77
N LEU A 89 -7.00 -3.31 -0.48
CA LEU A 89 -6.14 -4.42 -0.05
C LEU A 89 -6.62 -5.78 -0.56
N ARG A 90 -7.94 -6.04 -0.47
CA ARG A 90 -8.54 -7.25 -1.04
C ARG A 90 -8.33 -7.34 -2.55
N PHE A 91 -8.43 -6.22 -3.24
CA PHE A 91 -8.22 -6.17 -4.68
C PHE A 91 -6.75 -6.45 -5.04
N LEU A 92 -5.80 -5.82 -4.36
CA LEU A 92 -4.36 -6.03 -4.55
C LEU A 92 -3.98 -7.50 -4.31
N ARG A 93 -4.39 -8.08 -3.17
CA ARG A 93 -4.18 -9.52 -2.91
C ARG A 93 -4.79 -10.39 -4.00
N LYS A 94 -5.98 -10.05 -4.51
CA LYS A 94 -6.65 -10.83 -5.56
C LYS A 94 -5.93 -10.78 -6.91
N ILE A 95 -5.42 -9.63 -7.33
CA ILE A 95 -4.79 -9.49 -8.66
C ILE A 95 -3.39 -10.09 -8.71
N PHE A 96 -2.66 -10.05 -7.60
CA PHE A 96 -1.31 -10.60 -7.51
C PHE A 96 -1.31 -12.03 -6.98
N ASN A 97 -2.30 -12.43 -6.20
CA ASN A 97 -2.36 -13.74 -5.54
C ASN A 97 -1.08 -14.02 -4.75
N GLY A 98 -0.76 -13.11 -3.83
CA GLY A 98 0.48 -13.08 -3.07
C GLY A 98 0.29 -12.54 -1.67
N GLU A 99 1.38 -12.57 -0.91
CA GLU A 99 1.50 -12.00 0.44
C GLU A 99 1.66 -10.48 0.33
N LEU A 100 1.12 -9.77 1.31
CA LEU A 100 1.09 -8.31 1.35
C LEU A 100 1.75 -7.83 2.63
N PHE A 101 2.91 -7.21 2.45
CA PHE A 101 3.71 -6.57 3.47
C PHE A 101 3.48 -5.06 3.40
N VAL A 102 3.56 -4.40 4.55
CA VAL A 102 3.41 -2.95 4.65
C VAL A 102 4.67 -2.37 5.29
N GLU A 103 5.37 -1.51 4.56
CA GLU A 103 6.58 -0.83 5.02
C GLU A 103 6.36 0.67 5.02
N ASP A 104 6.64 1.31 6.16
CA ASP A 104 6.48 2.75 6.41
C ASP A 104 5.21 3.40 5.79
N PRO A 105 3.99 2.95 6.16
CA PRO A 105 2.76 3.49 5.62
C PRO A 105 2.32 4.75 6.38
N GLY A 106 3.25 5.56 6.91
CA GLY A 106 3.02 6.67 7.84
C GLY A 106 2.00 7.72 7.38
N THR A 107 1.44 7.58 6.17
CA THR A 107 0.34 8.40 5.68
C THR A 107 -0.66 7.59 4.83
N ILE A 108 -1.58 6.82 5.44
CA ILE A 108 -2.92 6.69 4.83
C ILE A 108 -3.60 8.05 5.03
N ARG A 109 -3.49 8.94 4.04
CA ARG A 109 -4.22 10.22 4.05
C ARG A 109 -5.68 9.98 3.65
N VAL A 110 -6.46 9.33 4.51
CA VAL A 110 -7.88 9.69 4.54
C VAL A 110 -7.86 11.16 4.96
N GLU A 111 -8.41 12.06 4.15
CA GLU A 111 -8.43 13.53 4.37
C GLU A 111 -8.99 13.98 5.76
N ASN A 112 -9.34 13.05 6.65
CA ASN A 112 -9.74 13.23 8.06
C ASN A 112 -9.19 12.14 9.03
N ALA A 113 -8.07 11.45 8.78
CA ALA A 113 -7.57 10.45 9.72
C ALA A 113 -6.05 10.44 9.88
N THR A 114 -5.57 11.05 10.96
CA THR A 114 -4.17 11.00 11.39
C THR A 114 -3.95 10.08 12.61
N GLU A 115 -5.01 9.69 13.34
CA GLU A 115 -4.93 8.72 14.44
C GLU A 115 -5.40 7.30 14.05
N GLU A 116 -6.16 7.16 12.96
CA GLU A 116 -6.80 5.88 12.60
C GLU A 116 -5.92 5.00 11.72
N SER A 117 -4.81 5.49 11.15
CA SER A 117 -3.99 4.73 10.19
C SER A 117 -3.32 3.51 10.83
N LEU A 118 -2.63 3.67 11.96
CA LEU A 118 -1.96 2.55 12.64
C LEU A 118 -2.97 1.52 13.18
N LEU A 119 -4.08 1.99 13.75
CA LEU A 119 -5.18 1.12 14.20
C LEU A 119 -5.88 0.42 13.03
N PHE A 120 -5.99 1.08 11.88
CA PHE A 120 -6.47 0.46 10.65
C PHE A 120 -5.54 -0.68 10.23
N TRP A 121 -4.22 -0.46 10.19
CA TRP A 121 -3.29 -1.50 9.78
C TRP A 121 -3.27 -2.69 10.75
N LEU A 122 -3.30 -2.45 12.06
CA LEU A 122 -3.47 -3.52 13.06
C LEU A 122 -4.74 -4.33 12.82
N LYS A 123 -5.85 -3.66 12.50
CA LYS A 123 -7.09 -4.34 12.13
C LYS A 123 -6.95 -5.14 10.83
N MET A 124 -6.27 -4.63 9.82
CA MET A 124 -6.06 -5.35 8.55
C MET A 124 -5.15 -6.58 8.74
N PHE A 125 -4.16 -6.50 9.63
CA PHE A 125 -3.33 -7.63 10.05
C PHE A 125 -4.18 -8.71 10.73
N ARG A 126 -4.99 -8.34 11.75
CA ARG A 126 -5.92 -9.27 12.42
C ARG A 126 -6.92 -9.93 11.47
N GLU A 127 -7.34 -9.22 10.43
CA GLU A 127 -8.26 -9.74 9.41
C GLU A 127 -7.55 -10.58 8.31
N GLY A 128 -6.23 -10.75 8.37
CA GLY A 128 -5.44 -11.51 7.39
C GLY A 128 -5.32 -10.85 6.02
N LEU A 129 -5.46 -9.52 5.95
CA LEU A 129 -5.29 -8.74 4.72
C LEU A 129 -3.87 -8.22 4.55
N VAL A 130 -3.11 -8.14 5.64
CA VAL A 130 -1.70 -7.79 5.71
C VAL A 130 -1.00 -8.92 6.44
N ASP A 131 0.11 -9.42 5.88
CA ASP A 131 0.86 -10.55 6.42
C ASP A 131 1.96 -10.09 7.40
N ALA A 132 2.50 -8.88 7.20
CA ALA A 132 3.34 -8.20 8.17
C ALA A 132 3.32 -6.67 7.98
N LEU A 133 3.64 -5.93 9.04
CA LEU A 133 3.81 -4.48 9.02
C LEU A 133 5.06 -4.09 9.79
N GLU A 134 5.86 -3.18 9.23
CA GLU A 134 6.98 -2.57 9.91
C GLU A 134 6.95 -1.04 9.71
N CYS A 135 6.93 -0.31 10.83
CA CYS A 135 7.02 1.14 10.86
C CYS A 135 7.65 1.60 12.18
N GLU A 136 7.96 2.89 12.30
CA GLU A 136 8.60 3.46 13.51
C GLU A 136 7.85 3.15 14.81
N HIS A 137 6.52 3.04 14.76
CA HIS A 137 5.67 2.92 15.95
C HIS A 137 5.13 1.50 16.20
N CYS A 138 5.30 0.57 15.26
CA CYS A 138 4.68 -0.75 15.33
C CYS A 138 5.38 -1.76 14.42
N VAL A 139 5.54 -2.98 14.93
CA VAL A 139 5.97 -4.15 14.14
C VAL A 139 4.95 -5.26 14.35
N LEU A 140 4.37 -5.77 13.27
CA LEU A 140 3.40 -6.85 13.25
C LEU A 140 3.94 -7.99 12.39
N HIS A 141 3.91 -9.21 12.94
CA HIS A 141 4.30 -10.43 12.23
C HIS A 141 3.52 -11.63 12.77
N SER A 142 3.50 -12.73 12.02
CA SER A 142 2.71 -13.95 12.30
C SER A 142 3.04 -14.67 13.62
N GLY A 143 4.11 -14.26 14.31
CA GLY A 143 4.53 -14.83 15.60
C GLY A 143 3.90 -14.18 16.82
N LEU A 144 3.15 -13.08 16.65
CA LEU A 144 2.49 -12.38 17.74
C LEU A 144 1.22 -13.11 18.19
N SER A 145 1.01 -13.19 19.51
CA SER A 145 -0.24 -13.69 20.09
C SER A 145 -1.32 -12.60 20.12
N GLU A 146 -2.59 -12.97 20.29
CA GLU A 146 -3.67 -11.99 20.47
C GLU A 146 -3.43 -11.05 21.65
N SER A 147 -2.81 -11.54 22.74
CA SER A 147 -2.46 -10.69 23.88
C SER A 147 -1.38 -9.67 23.52
N ASP A 148 -0.43 -10.03 22.64
CA ASP A 148 0.56 -9.06 22.14
C ASP A 148 -0.10 -8.00 21.27
N LEU A 149 -1.04 -8.41 20.40
CA LEU A 149 -1.80 -7.49 19.56
C LEU A 149 -2.68 -6.54 20.39
N ASP A 150 -3.28 -7.01 21.47
CA ASP A 150 -4.05 -6.16 22.41
C ASP A 150 -3.14 -5.12 23.09
N MET A 151 -1.95 -5.52 23.51
CA MET A 151 -0.96 -4.62 24.11
C MET A 151 -0.49 -3.55 23.13
N ILE A 152 -0.21 -3.94 21.89
CA ILE A 152 0.12 -3.03 20.79
C ILE A 152 -1.04 -2.06 20.54
N GLU A 153 -2.28 -2.54 20.51
CA GLU A 153 -3.46 -1.68 20.32
C GLU A 153 -3.57 -0.61 21.41
N VAL A 154 -3.36 -1.00 22.68
CA VAL A 154 -3.37 -0.06 23.81
C VAL A 154 -2.28 1.00 23.66
N GLU A 155 -1.07 0.62 23.24
CA GLU A 155 0.03 1.58 23.08
C GLU A 155 -0.20 2.51 21.89
N LEU A 156 -0.69 2.00 20.76
CA LEU A 156 -1.09 2.81 19.60
C LEU A 156 -2.18 3.82 19.97
N ARG A 157 -3.19 3.42 20.76
CA ARG A 157 -4.23 4.33 21.28
C ARG A 157 -3.67 5.41 22.21
N ARG A 158 -2.59 5.13 22.95
CA ARG A 158 -1.91 6.13 23.80
C ARG A 158 -1.11 7.13 22.98
N LEU A 159 -0.37 6.66 21.98
CA LEU A 159 0.42 7.51 21.09
C LEU A 159 -0.49 8.48 20.32
N THR A 160 -1.55 7.96 19.73
CA THR A 160 -2.56 8.75 19.02
C THR A 160 -3.33 9.70 19.95
N GLY A 161 -3.59 9.31 21.20
CA GLY A 161 -4.24 10.19 22.19
C GLY A 161 -3.38 11.36 22.70
N ARG A 162 -2.04 11.30 22.58
CA ARG A 162 -1.11 12.35 23.03
C ARG A 162 -0.95 13.51 22.04
N GLU A 163 -1.28 13.31 20.77
CA GLU A 163 -1.22 14.38 19.75
C GLU A 163 -2.34 15.43 19.91
N LYS A 164 -3.32 15.19 20.80
CA LYS A 164 -4.40 16.16 21.13
C LYS A 164 -4.11 17.06 22.33
N GLU A 165 -2.86 17.26 22.73
CA GLU A 165 -2.55 18.42 23.59
C GLU A 165 -2.56 19.68 22.73
N PRO A 166 -3.50 20.62 22.93
CA PRO A 166 -3.44 21.89 22.23
C PRO A 166 -2.20 22.62 22.75
N GLY A 167 -1.21 22.80 21.88
CA GLY A 167 -0.08 23.68 22.14
C GLY A 167 -0.63 25.02 22.63
N GLY A 168 -0.38 25.29 23.90
CA GLY A 168 -0.85 26.47 24.59
C GLY A 168 -0.08 27.72 24.19
N GLN A 169 -0.82 28.83 24.31
CA GLN A 169 -0.43 30.25 24.28
C GLN A 169 -0.33 30.91 22.92
#